data_AF-A0A4R1WL35-F1
#
_entry.id   AF-A0A4R1WL35-F1
#
_cell.length_a   1.000
_cell.length_b   1.000
_cell.length_c   1.000
_cell.angle_alpha   90.00
_cell.angle_beta   90.00
_cell.angle_gamma   90.00
#
_symmetry.space_group_name_H-M   'P 1'
#
loop_
_entity.id
_entity.type
_entity.pdbx_description
1 polymer ?
#
loop_
_entity_poly.entity_id
_entity_poly.type
_entity_poly.pdbx_seq_one_letter_code
_entity_poly.pdbx_strand_id
1 'polypeptide(L)'
;MDDAEADVLAYMAFPSQHRTKLHSTNPLERLNKEVKRRADVVGIFPKEDSIVRLIGAVLLEANDEWQLQHRYMQIEGMAELNTPTIEEEKPLQMTPKAA
;
A
#
# COMPACT_ATOMS: atom_id res chain seq x y z
N MET A 1 23.35 12.23 -2.23
CA MET A 1 22.64 11.19 -3.00
C MET A 1 22.63 9.89 -2.23
N ASP A 2 23.72 9.59 -1.51
CA ASP A 2 23.87 8.40 -0.66
C ASP A 2 22.75 8.22 0.38
N ASP A 3 22.18 9.31 0.91
CA ASP A 3 21.10 9.23 1.92
C ASP A 3 19.77 8.66 1.40
N ALA A 4 19.55 8.62 0.08
CA ALA A 4 18.31 8.13 -0.53
C ALA A 4 18.36 6.64 -0.92
N GLU A 5 19.52 5.98 -0.77
CA GLU A 5 19.72 4.59 -1.17
C GLU A 5 18.74 3.66 -0.44
N ALA A 6 18.59 3.83 0.88
CA ALA A 6 17.70 3.02 1.70
C ALA A 6 16.24 3.15 1.25
N ASP A 7 15.79 4.37 0.92
CA ASP A 7 14.41 4.63 0.48
C ASP A 7 14.14 4.03 -0.90
N VAL A 8 15.09 4.14 -1.84
CA VAL A 8 14.94 3.62 -3.20
C VAL A 8 14.98 2.09 -3.22
N LEU A 9 15.77 1.46 -2.34
CA LEU A 9 15.92 0.00 -2.30
C LEU A 9 14.92 -0.70 -1.37
N ALA A 10 14.16 0.03 -0.56
CA ALA A 10 13.20 -0.54 0.40
C ALA A 10 12.23 -1.56 -0.23
N TYR A 11 11.79 -1.32 -1.48
CA TYR A 11 10.89 -2.24 -2.18
C TYR A 11 11.52 -3.63 -2.47
N MET A 12 12.84 -3.76 -2.43
CA MET A 12 13.52 -5.05 -2.62
C MET A 12 13.29 -6.02 -1.46
N ALA A 13 12.88 -5.52 -0.29
CA ALA A 13 12.46 -6.36 0.84
C ALA A 13 11.15 -7.14 0.55
N PHE A 14 10.40 -6.75 -0.49
CA PHE A 14 9.19 -7.46 -0.90
C PHE A 14 9.50 -8.66 -1.81
N PRO A 15 8.59 -9.66 -1.85
CA PRO A 15 8.69 -10.80 -2.77
C PRO A 15 8.92 -10.34 -4.21
N SER A 16 9.77 -11.07 -4.94
CA SER A 16 10.17 -10.71 -6.32
C SER A 16 8.99 -10.51 -7.25
N GLN A 17 7.93 -11.30 -7.07
CA GLN A 17 6.65 -11.21 -7.79
C GLN A 17 5.92 -9.87 -7.64
N HIS A 18 6.18 -9.10 -6.57
CA HIS A 18 5.53 -7.81 -6.31
C HIS A 18 6.41 -6.61 -6.63
N ARG A 19 7.73 -6.78 -6.73
CA ARG A 19 8.68 -5.69 -6.97
C ARG A 19 8.35 -4.87 -8.21
N THR A 20 7.95 -5.52 -9.30
CA THR A 20 7.55 -4.84 -10.55
C THR A 20 6.35 -3.92 -10.38
N LYS A 21 5.44 -4.29 -9.47
CA LYS A 21 4.24 -3.49 -9.17
C LYS A 21 4.57 -2.34 -8.23
N LEU A 22 5.49 -2.54 -7.29
CA LEU A 22 5.89 -1.52 -6.29
C LEU A 22 6.72 -0.38 -6.87
N HIS A 23 7.61 -0.65 -7.84
CA HIS A 23 8.41 0.42 -8.45
C HIS A 23 7.72 1.11 -9.64
N SER A 24 6.57 0.61 -10.10
CA SER A 24 5.84 1.20 -11.22
C SER A 24 4.91 2.32 -10.76
N THR A 25 4.97 3.47 -11.43
CA THR A 25 4.04 4.60 -11.22
C THR A 25 2.75 4.48 -12.05
N ASN A 26 2.65 3.51 -12.96
CA ASN A 26 1.54 3.37 -13.90
C ASN A 26 0.14 3.33 -13.22
N PRO A 27 -0.07 2.60 -12.10
CA PRO A 27 -1.37 2.58 -11.44
C PRO A 27 -1.78 3.95 -10.89
N LEU A 28 -0.81 4.66 -10.30
CA LEU A 28 -1.03 5.99 -9.74
C LEU A 28 -1.30 7.02 -10.86
N GLU A 29 -0.55 6.96 -11.95
CA GLU A 29 -0.77 7.81 -13.13
C GLU A 29 -2.14 7.58 -13.75
N ARG A 30 -2.57 6.32 -13.89
CA ARG A 30 -3.91 5.97 -14.39
C ARG A 30 -5.00 6.52 -13.48
N LEU A 31 -4.85 6.35 -12.16
CA LEU A 31 -5.80 6.85 -11.17
C LEU A 31 -5.89 8.38 -11.21
N ASN A 32 -4.75 9.07 -11.23
CA ASN A 32 -4.68 10.52 -11.33
C ASN A 32 -5.31 11.04 -12.64
N LYS A 33 -5.12 10.32 -13.75
CA LYS A 33 -5.77 10.66 -15.02
C LYS A 33 -7.28 10.54 -14.94
N GLU A 34 -7.79 9.52 -14.26
CA GLU A 34 -9.24 9.32 -14.09
C GLU A 34 -9.86 10.39 -13.16
N VAL A 35 -9.18 10.72 -12.06
CA VAL A 35 -9.58 11.82 -11.18
C VAL A 35 -9.67 13.13 -11.96
N LYS A 36 -8.64 13.46 -12.75
CA LYS A 36 -8.63 14.66 -13.61
C LYS A 36 -9.80 14.64 -14.60
N ARG A 37 -9.98 13.53 -15.34
CA ARG A 37 -11.06 13.39 -16.33
C ARG A 37 -12.45 13.62 -15.73
N ARG A 38 -12.73 13.11 -14.52
CA ARG A 38 -14.03 13.32 -13.87
C ARG A 38 -14.18 14.71 -13.27
N ALA A 39 -13.09 15.29 -12.77
CA ALA A 39 -13.08 16.66 -12.28
C ALA A 39 -13.32 17.67 -13.42
N ASP A 40 -12.76 17.42 -14.61
CA ASP A 40 -12.93 18.26 -15.80
C ASP A 40 -14.40 18.38 -16.24
N VAL A 41 -15.21 17.34 -16.02
CA VAL A 41 -16.66 17.37 -16.30
C VAL A 41 -17.41 18.32 -15.37
N VAL A 42 -16.97 18.44 -14.11
CA VAL A 42 -17.60 19.34 -13.12
C VAL A 42 -17.14 20.79 -13.34
N GLY A 43 -15.88 20.99 -13.74
CA GLY A 43 -15.29 22.29 -14.04
C GLY A 43 -14.99 23.13 -12.79
N ILE A 44 -16.02 23.49 -12.00
CA ILE A 44 -15.90 24.31 -10.79
C ILE A 44 -16.64 23.65 -9.63
N PHE A 45 -15.95 23.50 -8.49
CA PHE A 45 -16.55 22.95 -7.26
C PHE A 45 -16.99 24.08 -6.31
N PRO A 46 -18.19 23.97 -5.71
CA PRO A 46 -18.71 25.00 -4.81
C PRO A 46 -18.04 25.02 -3.43
N LYS A 47 -17.38 23.93 -3.04
CA LYS A 47 -16.60 23.80 -1.79
C LYS A 47 -15.65 22.60 -1.85
N GLU A 48 -14.67 22.58 -0.94
CA GLU A 48 -13.66 21.51 -0.83
C GLU A 48 -14.28 20.12 -0.59
N ASP A 49 -15.30 20.01 0.29
CA ASP A 49 -15.97 18.72 0.52
C ASP A 49 -16.52 18.09 -0.77
N SER A 50 -16.93 18.91 -1.74
CA SER A 50 -17.52 18.41 -2.98
C SER A 50 -16.48 17.75 -3.88
N ILE A 51 -15.24 18.28 -3.94
CA ILE A 51 -14.16 17.63 -4.69
C ILE A 51 -13.63 16.40 -3.95
N VAL A 52 -13.54 16.46 -2.61
CA VAL A 52 -13.14 15.31 -1.78
C VAL A 52 -14.10 14.14 -2.00
N ARG A 53 -15.40 14.39 -2.09
CA ARG A 53 -16.41 13.35 -2.39
C ARG A 53 -16.22 12.73 -3.77
N LEU A 54 -15.92 13.53 -4.80
CA LEU A 54 -15.65 13.00 -6.14
C LEU A 54 -14.40 12.12 -6.14
N ILE A 55 -13.30 12.62 -5.57
CA ILE A 55 -12.04 11.87 -5.48
C ILE A 55 -12.27 10.57 -4.70
N GLY A 56 -12.93 10.65 -3.55
CA GLY A 56 -13.29 9.50 -2.73
C GLY A 56 -14.11 8.46 -3.50
N ALA A 57 -15.10 8.88 -4.29
CA ALA A 57 -15.88 7.97 -5.13
C ALA A 57 -15.02 7.25 -6.18
N VAL A 58 -14.08 7.95 -6.84
CA VAL A 58 -13.14 7.34 -7.79
C VAL A 58 -12.21 6.34 -7.10
N LEU A 59 -11.73 6.67 -5.91
CA LEU A 59 -10.87 5.78 -5.13
C LEU A 59 -11.60 4.51 -4.69
N LEU A 60 -12.86 4.62 -4.29
CA LEU A 60 -13.69 3.47 -3.94
C LEU A 60 -13.90 2.56 -5.15
N GLU A 61 -14.23 3.11 -6.31
CA GLU A 61 -14.39 2.34 -7.55
C GLU A 61 -13.09 1.61 -7.94
N ALA A 62 -11.94 2.30 -7.86
CA ALA A 62 -10.64 1.71 -8.13
C ALA A 62 -10.29 0.59 -7.13
N ASN A 63 -10.62 0.78 -5.85
CA ASN A 63 -10.44 -0.24 -4.81
C ASN A 63 -11.29 -1.49 -5.10
N ASP A 64 -12.55 -1.31 -5.46
CA ASP A 64 -13.45 -2.42 -5.78
C ASP A 64 -12.96 -3.18 -7.02
N GLU A 65 -12.50 -2.47 -8.06
CA GLU A 65 -11.88 -3.08 -9.25
C GLU A 65 -10.67 -3.94 -8.87
N TRP A 66 -9.79 -3.43 -7.99
CA TRP A 66 -8.60 -4.15 -7.53
C TRP A 66 -8.91 -5.37 -6.66
N GLN A 67 -10.01 -5.36 -5.93
CA GLN A 67 -10.45 -6.52 -5.14
C GLN A 67 -11.12 -7.59 -6.00
N LEU A 68 -11.90 -7.19 -7.03
CA LEU A 68 -12.77 -8.10 -7.77
C LEU A 68 -12.14 -8.72 -9.02
N GLN A 69 -11.39 -7.94 -9.82
CA GLN A 69 -11.02 -8.38 -11.17
C GLN A 69 -9.76 -9.23 -11.19
N HIS A 70 -8.67 -8.80 -10.54
CA HIS A 70 -7.44 -9.57 -10.36
C HIS A 70 -6.67 -8.88 -9.24
N ARG A 71 -6.60 -9.49 -8.05
CA ARG A 71 -5.96 -8.88 -6.89
C ARG A 71 -4.61 -8.29 -7.29
N TYR A 72 -4.53 -6.95 -7.23
CA TYR A 72 -3.36 -6.25 -7.78
C TYR A 72 -2.07 -6.74 -7.11
N MET A 73 -2.11 -7.04 -5.81
CA MET A 73 -1.04 -7.72 -5.06
C MET A 73 -1.56 -9.07 -4.54
N GLN A 74 -1.03 -10.19 -5.05
CA GLN A 74 -1.43 -11.53 -4.63
C GLN A 74 -1.16 -11.77 -3.13
N ILE A 75 -2.06 -12.46 -2.42
CA ILE A 75 -1.90 -12.74 -0.99
C ILE A 75 -0.72 -13.68 -0.77
N GLU A 76 -0.59 -14.66 -1.65
CA GLU A 76 0.34 -15.78 -1.53
C GLU A 76 1.77 -15.28 -1.39
N GLY A 77 2.16 -14.28 -2.19
CA GLY A 77 3.47 -13.66 -2.01
C GLY A 77 3.56 -12.79 -0.76
N MET A 78 2.51 -12.05 -0.40
CA MET A 78 2.52 -11.24 0.82
C MET A 78 2.64 -12.11 2.08
N ALA A 79 2.23 -13.38 2.02
CA ALA A 79 2.41 -14.32 3.13
C ALA A 79 3.89 -14.59 3.45
N GLU A 80 4.80 -14.47 2.46
CA GLU A 80 6.25 -14.61 2.67
C GLU A 80 6.80 -13.54 3.63
N LEU A 81 6.16 -12.37 3.70
CA LEU A 81 6.52 -11.28 4.62
C LEU A 81 6.15 -11.59 6.08
N ASN A 82 5.18 -12.47 6.30
CA ASN A 82 4.68 -12.83 7.64
C ASN A 82 5.35 -14.09 8.20
N THR A 83 6.52 -14.47 7.68
CA THR A 83 7.31 -15.56 8.27
C THR A 83 7.51 -15.23 9.76
N PRO A 84 7.01 -16.05 10.71
CA PRO A 84 7.23 -15.78 12.12
C PRO A 84 8.73 -15.72 12.33
N THR A 85 9.22 -14.53 12.67
CA THR A 85 10.56 -14.42 13.25
C THR A 85 10.51 -15.31 14.47
N ILE A 86 11.29 -16.38 14.47
CA ILE A 86 11.58 -17.10 15.71
C ILE A 86 12.38 -16.07 16.51
N GLU A 87 11.67 -15.21 17.24
CA GLU A 87 12.25 -14.53 18.37
C GLU A 87 12.71 -15.68 19.27
N GLU A 88 14.03 -15.83 19.43
CA GLU A 88 14.56 -16.68 20.48
C GLU A 88 13.92 -16.19 21.78
N GLU A 89 12.87 -16.88 22.24
CA GLU A 89 12.27 -16.65 23.54
C GLU A 89 13.39 -16.86 24.56
N LYS A 90 14.06 -15.78 24.94
CA LYS A 90 15.01 -15.77 26.02
C LYS A 90 14.19 -16.13 27.25
N PRO A 91 14.35 -17.33 27.85
CA PRO A 91 13.44 -17.76 28.88
C PRO A 91 13.52 -16.76 30.03
N LEU A 92 12.38 -16.18 30.39
CA LEU A 92 12.26 -15.30 31.54
C LEU A 92 12.80 -16.07 32.76
N GLN A 93 13.94 -15.60 33.30
CA GLN A 93 14.49 -16.12 34.54
C GLN A 93 13.54 -15.72 35.68
N MET A 94 12.53 -16.54 35.95
CA MET A 94 11.72 -16.42 37.15
C MET A 94 12.58 -16.82 38.35
N THR A 95 13.13 -15.83 39.04
CA THR A 95 13.66 -16.06 40.39
C THR A 95 12.48 -16.23 41.34
N PRO A 96 12.38 -17.32 42.11
CA PRO A 96 11.35 -17.45 43.11
C PRO A 96 11.67 -16.48 44.25
N LYS A 97 10.80 -15.50 44.45
CA LYS A 97 10.84 -14.62 45.62
C LYS A 97 10.35 -15.44 46.83
N ALA A 98 11.27 -15.90 47.66
CA ALA A 98 10.94 -16.57 48.92
C ALA A 98 10.33 -15.56 49.91
N ALA A 99 9.31 -16.03 50.64
CA ALA A 99 8.67 -15.34 51.77
C ALA A 99 9.54 -15.38 53.02
#